data_AF-A0A2T7NG29-F1
#
_entry.id   AF-A0A2T7NG29-F1
#
_cell.length_a   1.000
_cell.length_b   1.000
_cell.length_c   1.000
_cell.angle_alpha   90.00
_cell.angle_beta   90.00
_cell.angle_gamma   90.00
#
_symmetry.space_group_name_H-M   'P 1'
#
loop_
_entity.id
_entity.type
_entity.pdbx_description
1 polymer ?
#
loop_
_entity_poly.entity_id
_entity_poly.type
_entity_poly.pdbx_seq_one_letter_code
_entity_poly.pdbx_strand_id
1 'polypeptide(L)'
;MQEIVATFSIVMTKASLTFFLYSGSLLGSWRHHGIVPWDDDLDVAVPSWQRDAVALVLNGLKPHYLLDVTQGVRWKFFSARSDTISRVTWKWPFLDISFYEENRTHMWDQHQIFKDFIFNKEDVFPLSERPFMEMMLPAPRNTKAVLSRTYNVSVCALGWYNHREEYLIGGEEKSVPCEQLQQVFPFVRRQAAVGGHGGCNESLVLNGNVLAWVVLSGVQC
;
A
#
# COMPACT_ATOMS: atom_id res chain seq x y z
N MET A 1 -9.44 -8.97 3.82
CA MET A 1 -8.54 -7.86 3.41
C MET A 1 -9.31 -6.62 2.98
N GLN A 2 -10.10 -6.66 1.90
CA GLN A 2 -10.83 -5.47 1.39
C GLN A 2 -11.66 -4.74 2.46
N GLU A 3 -12.44 -5.46 3.27
CA GLU A 3 -13.23 -4.86 4.37
C GLU A 3 -12.37 -4.13 5.41
N ILE A 4 -11.14 -4.58 5.66
CA ILE A 4 -10.23 -3.99 6.65
C ILE A 4 -9.75 -2.64 6.15
N VAL A 5 -9.20 -2.57 4.94
CA VAL A 5 -8.72 -1.30 4.36
C VAL A 5 -9.87 -0.34 4.04
N ALA A 6 -11.04 -0.85 3.64
CA ALA A 6 -12.23 -0.01 3.43
C ALA A 6 -12.68 0.65 4.75
N THR A 7 -12.76 -0.13 5.84
CA THR A 7 -13.13 0.38 7.16
C THR A 7 -12.10 1.38 7.66
N PHE A 8 -10.81 1.05 7.54
CA PHE A 8 -9.71 1.94 7.90
C PHE A 8 -9.82 3.28 7.15
N SER A 9 -9.95 3.23 5.82
CA SER A 9 -10.08 4.41 4.96
C SER A 9 -11.24 5.31 5.39
N ILE A 10 -12.46 4.74 5.52
CA ILE A 10 -13.65 5.49 5.92
C ILE A 10 -13.45 6.21 7.26
N VAL A 11 -12.86 5.53 8.22
CA VAL A 11 -12.69 6.03 9.59
C VAL A 11 -11.60 7.10 9.66
N MET A 12 -10.48 6.90 8.97
CA MET A 12 -9.41 7.90 8.85
C MET A 12 -9.89 9.16 8.13
N THR A 13 -10.61 9.02 7.02
CA THR A 13 -11.18 10.16 6.27
C THR A 13 -12.18 10.94 7.12
N LYS A 14 -13.09 10.27 7.84
CA LYS A 14 -14.06 10.94 8.73
C LYS A 14 -13.40 11.71 9.86
N ALA A 15 -12.24 11.26 10.31
CA ALA A 15 -11.47 11.92 11.36
C ALA A 15 -10.48 12.98 10.83
N SER A 16 -10.46 13.23 9.52
CA SER A 16 -9.47 14.12 8.86
C SER A 16 -8.02 13.71 9.14
N LEU A 17 -7.76 12.40 9.22
CA LEU A 17 -6.43 11.83 9.43
C LEU A 17 -5.80 11.44 8.10
N THR A 18 -4.52 11.75 7.95
CA THR A 18 -3.77 11.50 6.72
C THR A 18 -3.28 10.06 6.70
N PHE A 19 -3.50 9.38 5.60
CA PHE A 19 -2.82 8.13 5.27
C PHE A 19 -2.65 8.04 3.76
N PHE A 20 -1.78 7.14 3.29
CA PHE A 20 -1.71 6.76 1.89
C PHE A 20 -1.17 5.34 1.72
N LEU A 21 -1.47 4.72 0.58
CA LEU A 21 -0.95 3.41 0.19
C LEU A 21 0.58 3.42 0.20
N TYR A 22 1.17 2.41 0.83
CA TYR A 22 2.61 2.33 1.03
C TYR A 22 3.15 0.96 0.60
N SER A 23 4.48 0.83 0.47
CA SER A 23 5.18 -0.45 0.31
C SER A 23 4.52 -1.41 -0.73
N GLY A 24 4.19 -2.65 -0.35
CA GLY A 24 3.63 -3.68 -1.23
C GLY A 24 2.24 -3.31 -1.75
N SER A 25 1.42 -2.65 -0.92
CA SER A 25 0.11 -2.15 -1.36
C SER A 25 0.18 -1.03 -2.40
N LEU A 26 1.15 -0.10 -2.28
CA LEU A 26 1.39 0.91 -3.32
C LEU A 26 1.87 0.25 -4.62
N LEU A 27 2.76 -0.74 -4.52
CA LEU A 27 3.25 -1.51 -5.65
C LEU A 27 2.11 -2.28 -6.35
N GLY A 28 1.21 -2.88 -5.56
CA GLY A 28 0.00 -3.53 -6.02
C GLY A 28 -0.92 -2.56 -6.76
N SER A 29 -1.22 -1.40 -6.18
CA SER A 29 -2.00 -0.35 -6.86
C SER A 29 -1.37 0.07 -8.18
N TRP A 30 -0.04 0.15 -8.23
CA TRP A 30 0.70 0.47 -9.45
C TRP A 30 0.66 -0.67 -10.49
N ARG A 31 0.72 -1.93 -10.10
CA ARG A 31 0.85 -3.04 -11.07
C ARG A 31 -0.47 -3.71 -11.42
N HIS A 32 -1.43 -3.74 -10.49
CA HIS A 32 -2.58 -4.64 -10.53
C HIS A 32 -3.91 -3.96 -10.19
N HIS A 33 -3.93 -2.65 -9.87
CA HIS A 33 -5.12 -1.96 -9.33
C HIS A 33 -5.67 -2.64 -8.05
N GLY A 34 -4.83 -3.36 -7.32
CA GLY A 34 -5.19 -4.17 -6.15
C GLY A 34 -3.93 -4.68 -5.44
N ILE A 35 -4.04 -5.71 -4.61
CA ILE A 35 -2.86 -6.36 -4.01
C ILE A 35 -2.03 -7.06 -5.10
N VAL A 36 -0.71 -7.19 -4.89
CA VAL A 36 0.12 -8.05 -5.74
C VAL A 36 -0.40 -9.50 -5.60
N PRO A 37 -0.60 -10.27 -6.69
CA PRO A 37 -1.32 -11.55 -6.63
C PRO A 37 -0.74 -12.63 -5.71
N TRP A 38 0.53 -12.49 -5.33
CA TRP A 38 1.25 -13.41 -4.42
C TRP A 38 1.65 -12.74 -3.10
N ASP A 39 1.09 -11.58 -2.80
CA ASP A 39 1.28 -10.85 -1.56
C ASP A 39 0.07 -11.08 -0.64
N ASP A 40 0.28 -11.00 0.67
CA ASP A 40 -0.70 -11.49 1.66
C ASP A 40 -1.08 -10.49 2.76
N ASP A 41 -0.61 -9.25 2.70
CA ASP A 41 -0.96 -8.20 3.63
C ASP A 41 -1.27 -6.86 2.95
N LEU A 42 -1.45 -5.82 3.77
CA LEU A 42 -1.84 -4.49 3.33
C LEU A 42 -0.97 -3.47 4.05
N ASP A 43 -0.55 -2.42 3.37
CA ASP A 43 0.40 -1.42 3.87
C ASP A 43 -0.12 -0.01 3.67
N VAL A 44 -0.11 0.79 4.74
CA VAL A 44 -0.32 2.24 4.69
C VAL A 44 0.75 2.99 5.47
N ALA A 45 0.98 4.23 5.07
CA ALA A 45 1.83 5.17 5.78
C ALA A 45 0.99 6.29 6.40
N VAL A 46 1.34 6.68 7.62
CA VAL A 46 0.66 7.71 8.43
C VAL A 46 1.71 8.64 9.05
N PRO A 47 1.47 9.97 9.14
CA PRO A 47 2.39 10.86 9.81
C PRO A 47 2.51 10.52 11.30
N SER A 48 3.74 10.43 11.80
CA SER A 48 4.03 10.02 13.17
C SER A 48 3.37 10.92 14.23
N TRP A 49 3.22 12.20 13.94
CA TRP A 49 2.58 13.16 14.84
C TRP A 49 1.06 12.96 14.97
N GLN A 50 0.43 12.13 14.13
CA GLN A 50 -1.00 11.77 14.24
C GLN A 50 -1.26 10.47 15.01
N ARG A 51 -0.22 9.80 15.53
CA ARG A 51 -0.31 8.49 16.23
C ARG A 51 -1.44 8.42 17.26
N ASP A 52 -1.50 9.37 18.17
CA ASP A 52 -2.48 9.35 19.28
C ASP A 52 -3.92 9.47 18.77
N ALA A 53 -4.14 10.33 17.77
CA ALA A 53 -5.44 10.49 17.15
C ALA A 53 -5.86 9.23 16.38
N VAL A 54 -4.93 8.60 15.66
CA VAL A 54 -5.15 7.32 14.97
C VAL A 54 -5.48 6.22 15.98
N ALA A 55 -4.73 6.12 17.07
CA ALA A 55 -5.00 5.14 18.13
C ALA A 55 -6.39 5.34 18.72
N LEU A 56 -6.77 6.58 19.05
CA LEU A 56 -8.08 6.91 19.59
C LEU A 56 -9.21 6.47 18.65
N VAL A 57 -9.09 6.84 17.38
CA VAL A 57 -10.09 6.59 16.35
C VAL A 57 -10.24 5.09 16.05
N LEU A 58 -9.13 4.37 15.88
CA LEU A 58 -9.17 2.93 15.57
C LEU A 58 -9.59 2.09 16.78
N ASN A 59 -9.22 2.48 18.01
CA ASN A 59 -9.70 1.81 19.23
C ASN A 59 -11.22 1.98 19.42
N GLY A 60 -11.81 3.05 18.89
CA GLY A 60 -13.26 3.26 18.87
C GLY A 60 -14.04 2.22 18.07
N LEU A 61 -13.37 1.39 17.26
CA LEU A 61 -13.98 0.33 16.46
C LEU A 61 -14.11 -1.02 17.20
N LYS A 62 -13.63 -1.09 18.44
CA LYS A 62 -13.83 -2.26 19.30
C LYS A 62 -15.34 -2.51 19.54
N PRO A 63 -15.78 -3.78 19.64
CA PRO A 63 -14.98 -5.00 19.57
C PRO A 63 -14.76 -5.54 18.14
N HIS A 64 -15.28 -4.89 17.09
CA HIS A 64 -15.35 -5.45 15.74
C HIS A 64 -14.01 -5.41 14.99
N TYR A 65 -13.22 -4.38 15.26
CA TYR A 65 -11.85 -4.24 14.79
C TYR A 65 -10.93 -3.98 15.96
N LEU A 66 -9.70 -4.46 15.83
CA LEU A 66 -8.68 -4.43 16.86
C LEU A 66 -7.43 -3.77 16.29
N LEU A 67 -6.72 -3.06 17.16
CA LEU A 67 -5.45 -2.41 16.87
C LEU A 67 -4.40 -2.99 17.82
N ASP A 68 -3.35 -3.57 17.25
CA ASP A 68 -2.15 -3.96 17.98
C ASP A 68 -1.06 -2.90 17.79
N VAL A 69 -0.49 -2.44 18.90
CA VAL A 69 0.57 -1.41 18.94
C VAL A 69 1.85 -1.94 19.61
N THR A 70 1.95 -3.25 19.82
CA THR A 70 3.02 -3.86 20.63
C THR A 70 4.38 -3.84 19.94
N GLN A 71 4.41 -3.78 18.60
CA GLN A 71 5.64 -3.65 17.81
C GLN A 71 6.14 -2.20 17.63
N GLY A 72 5.78 -1.31 18.56
CA GLY A 72 6.29 0.06 18.60
C GLY A 72 5.78 0.93 17.45
N VAL A 73 6.54 0.98 16.35
CA VAL A 73 6.27 1.88 15.19
C VAL A 73 5.63 1.16 14.00
N ARG A 74 5.32 -0.12 14.14
CA ARG A 74 4.53 -0.91 13.19
C ARG A 74 3.28 -1.37 13.91
N TRP A 75 2.13 -0.84 13.51
CA TRP A 75 0.86 -1.24 14.12
C TRP A 75 0.10 -2.16 13.18
N LYS A 76 -0.67 -3.07 13.76
CA LYS A 76 -1.49 -4.03 13.02
C LYS A 76 -2.97 -3.73 13.28
N PHE A 77 -3.71 -3.41 12.23
CA PHE A 77 -5.16 -3.21 12.30
C PHE A 77 -5.89 -4.37 11.64
N PHE A 78 -6.78 -5.05 12.36
CA PHE A 78 -7.41 -6.29 11.89
C PHE A 78 -8.84 -6.45 12.39
N SER A 79 -9.61 -7.30 11.70
CA SER A 79 -10.96 -7.65 12.14
C SER A 79 -10.90 -8.63 13.31
N ALA A 80 -11.82 -8.52 14.26
CA ALA A 80 -11.98 -9.54 15.30
C ALA A 80 -12.25 -10.94 14.73
N ARG A 81 -12.80 -11.00 13.50
CA ARG A 81 -13.08 -12.22 12.73
C ARG A 81 -11.88 -12.77 11.95
N SER A 82 -10.75 -12.07 11.93
CA SER A 82 -9.51 -12.58 11.32
C SER A 82 -9.02 -13.85 12.04
N ASP A 83 -8.21 -14.64 11.36
CA ASP A 83 -7.64 -15.89 11.84
C ASP A 83 -6.49 -15.64 12.82
N THR A 84 -6.48 -16.38 13.93
CA THR A 84 -5.43 -16.26 14.95
C THR A 84 -4.10 -16.79 14.44
N ILE A 85 -3.03 -16.06 14.74
CA ILE A 85 -1.66 -16.49 14.50
C ILE A 85 -1.05 -16.82 15.86
N SER A 86 -0.51 -18.02 16.04
CA SER A 86 -0.18 -18.54 17.38
C SER A 86 0.95 -17.82 18.13
N ARG A 87 1.79 -17.05 17.42
CA ARG A 87 3.04 -16.48 17.95
C ARG A 87 2.95 -14.99 18.28
N VAL A 88 1.84 -14.35 17.92
CA VAL A 88 1.67 -12.90 17.97
C VAL A 88 0.30 -12.54 18.52
N THR A 89 0.10 -11.27 18.85
CA THR A 89 -1.13 -10.76 19.46
C THR A 89 -2.16 -10.28 18.44
N TRP A 90 -1.78 -10.12 17.17
CA TRP A 90 -2.67 -9.81 16.06
C TRP A 90 -3.13 -11.04 15.29
N LYS A 91 -4.03 -10.82 14.33
CA LYS A 91 -4.66 -11.85 13.51
C LYS A 91 -4.53 -11.54 12.03
N TRP A 92 -4.48 -12.57 11.18
CA TRP A 92 -4.41 -12.42 9.73
C TRP A 92 -5.79 -12.65 9.08
N PRO A 93 -6.22 -11.86 8.08
CA PRO A 93 -5.51 -10.73 7.49
C PRO A 93 -5.52 -9.49 8.38
N PHE A 94 -4.51 -8.65 8.19
CA PHE A 94 -4.35 -7.35 8.85
C PHE A 94 -3.93 -6.26 7.86
N LEU A 95 -3.91 -5.02 8.34
CA LEU A 95 -3.36 -3.84 7.71
C LEU A 95 -2.20 -3.32 8.55
N ASP A 96 -1.03 -3.21 7.94
CA ASP A 96 0.17 -2.61 8.49
C ASP A 96 0.10 -1.10 8.40
N ILE A 97 0.21 -0.46 9.56
CA ILE A 97 0.30 0.98 9.68
C ILE A 97 1.75 1.33 10.01
N SER A 98 2.39 1.93 9.01
CA SER A 98 3.75 2.44 9.09
C SER A 98 3.71 3.91 9.44
N PHE A 99 4.59 4.37 10.33
CA PHE A 99 4.71 5.79 10.65
C PHE A 99 5.93 6.41 9.99
N TYR A 100 5.75 7.61 9.44
CA TYR A 100 6.84 8.40 8.88
C TYR A 100 7.09 9.67 9.67
N GLU A 101 8.36 10.07 9.70
CA GLU A 101 8.79 11.42 10.08
C GLU A 101 9.09 12.23 8.82
N GLU A 102 9.17 13.55 9.00
CA GLU A 102 9.44 14.45 7.89
C GLU A 102 10.17 15.71 8.34
N ASN A 103 10.85 16.31 7.37
CA ASN A 103 11.34 17.68 7.45
C ASN A 103 10.73 18.52 6.32
N ARG A 104 11.37 19.64 5.98
CA ARG A 104 10.88 20.54 4.93
C ARG A 104 10.81 19.89 3.55
N THR A 105 11.74 18.98 3.22
CA THR A 105 11.91 18.46 1.84
C THR A 105 11.74 16.96 1.74
N HIS A 106 11.97 16.20 2.81
CA HIS A 106 11.94 14.74 2.79
C HIS A 106 11.08 14.18 3.89
N MET A 107 10.64 12.94 3.68
CA MET A 107 10.03 12.09 4.69
C MET A 107 10.69 10.71 4.70
N TRP A 108 10.69 10.05 5.85
CA TRP A 108 11.34 8.76 6.04
C TRP A 108 10.57 7.87 7.00
N ASP A 109 10.69 6.56 6.78
CA ASP A 109 10.10 5.55 7.66
C ASP A 109 10.78 5.55 9.04
N GLN A 110 10.00 5.41 10.11
CA GLN A 110 10.53 5.39 11.47
C GLN A 110 11.08 4.02 11.90
N HIS A 111 10.78 2.95 11.17
CA HIS A 111 11.24 1.62 11.51
C HIS A 111 12.69 1.42 11.11
N GLN A 112 13.53 0.92 12.04
CA GLN A 112 14.98 0.86 11.86
C GLN A 112 15.43 -0.01 10.67
N ILE A 113 14.68 -1.07 10.35
CA ILE A 113 14.96 -1.92 9.17
C ILE A 113 14.79 -1.14 7.86
N PHE A 114 13.87 -0.17 7.84
CA PHE A 114 13.50 0.61 6.66
C PHE A 114 14.03 2.05 6.73
N LYS A 115 15.08 2.31 7.53
CA LYS A 115 15.66 3.64 7.73
C LYS A 115 16.11 4.33 6.44
N ASP A 116 16.40 3.55 5.40
CA ASP A 116 16.84 4.05 4.10
C ASP A 116 15.66 4.40 3.16
N PHE A 117 14.41 4.17 3.61
CA PHE A 117 13.20 4.51 2.88
C PHE A 117 12.92 6.00 3.04
N ILE A 118 13.67 6.81 2.28
CA ILE A 118 13.63 8.26 2.28
C ILE A 118 13.08 8.75 0.93
N PHE A 119 12.05 9.58 0.99
CA PHE A 119 11.30 10.08 -0.17
C PHE A 119 11.27 11.61 -0.19
N ASN A 120 11.33 12.20 -1.39
CA ASN A 120 11.10 13.63 -1.56
C ASN A 120 9.60 13.93 -1.37
N LYS A 121 9.29 14.94 -0.56
CA LYS A 121 7.91 15.36 -0.30
C LYS A 121 7.20 15.87 -1.55
N GLU A 122 7.93 16.40 -2.54
CA GLU A 122 7.35 16.84 -3.82
C GLU A 122 6.87 15.66 -4.68
N ASP A 123 7.48 14.48 -4.52
CA ASP A 123 7.03 13.24 -5.16
C ASP A 123 5.86 12.60 -4.42
N VAL A 124 5.72 12.85 -3.12
CA VAL A 124 4.63 12.29 -2.31
C VAL A 124 3.40 13.18 -2.34
N PHE A 125 3.56 14.49 -2.13
CA PHE A 125 2.48 15.42 -1.84
C PHE A 125 2.24 16.48 -2.94
N PRO A 126 1.02 17.06 -2.97
CA PRO A 126 -0.21 16.53 -2.40
C PRO A 126 -0.54 15.14 -2.94
N LEU A 127 -1.19 14.33 -2.11
CA LEU A 127 -1.58 12.96 -2.46
C LEU A 127 -2.51 12.97 -3.68
N SER A 128 -2.50 11.85 -4.40
CA SER A 128 -3.40 11.55 -5.50
C SER A 128 -4.21 10.29 -5.19
N GLU A 129 -5.41 10.20 -5.73
CA GLU A 129 -6.23 8.99 -5.61
C GLU A 129 -5.79 7.95 -6.63
N ARG A 130 -5.60 6.69 -6.21
CA ARG A 130 -5.27 5.57 -7.10
C ARG A 130 -6.19 4.36 -6.87
N PRO A 131 -6.46 3.57 -7.93
CA PRO A 131 -7.26 2.35 -7.80
C PRO A 131 -6.52 1.30 -6.96
N PHE A 132 -7.23 0.71 -6.01
CA PHE A 132 -6.75 -0.38 -5.18
C PHE A 132 -7.94 -1.18 -4.61
N MET A 133 -8.07 -2.45 -5.01
CA MET A 133 -9.14 -3.36 -4.55
C MET A 133 -10.54 -2.74 -4.72
N GLU A 134 -10.83 -2.24 -5.92
CA GLU A 134 -12.10 -1.59 -6.30
C GLU A 134 -12.40 -0.27 -5.56
N MET A 135 -11.46 0.26 -4.80
CA MET A 135 -11.53 1.58 -4.16
C MET A 135 -10.58 2.55 -4.85
N MET A 136 -10.84 3.84 -4.68
CA MET A 136 -9.84 4.88 -4.87
C MET A 136 -9.29 5.25 -3.50
N LEU A 137 -7.98 5.11 -3.32
CA LEU A 137 -7.30 5.41 -2.06
C LEU A 137 -6.17 6.42 -2.28
N PRO A 138 -5.84 7.24 -1.25
CA PRO A 138 -4.73 8.17 -1.34
C PRO A 138 -3.41 7.45 -1.56
N ALA A 139 -2.58 8.00 -2.45
CA ALA A 139 -1.28 7.49 -2.83
C ALA A 139 -0.33 8.65 -3.19
N PRO A 140 0.99 8.44 -3.17
CA PRO A 140 1.97 9.44 -3.59
C PRO A 140 1.70 9.97 -5.00
N ARG A 141 1.77 11.30 -5.17
CA ARG A 141 1.57 11.99 -6.46
C ARG A 141 2.40 11.38 -7.59
N ASN A 142 3.69 11.18 -7.34
CA ASN A 142 4.64 10.56 -8.25
C ASN A 142 4.92 9.13 -7.78
N THR A 143 3.91 8.28 -7.88
CA THR A 143 3.97 6.88 -7.41
C THR A 143 5.18 6.13 -7.98
N LYS A 144 5.53 6.35 -9.26
CA LYS A 144 6.69 5.72 -9.88
C LYS A 144 7.99 6.13 -9.20
N ALA A 145 8.21 7.43 -8.97
CA ALA A 145 9.43 7.91 -8.32
C ALA A 145 9.55 7.34 -6.90
N VAL A 146 8.46 7.33 -6.13
CA VAL A 146 8.44 6.74 -4.78
C VAL A 146 8.76 5.24 -4.82
N LEU A 147 8.07 4.46 -5.66
CA LEU A 147 8.31 3.02 -5.78
C LEU A 147 9.72 2.70 -6.27
N SER A 148 10.29 3.49 -7.19
CA SER A 148 11.65 3.29 -7.69
C SER A 148 12.74 3.51 -6.64
N ARG A 149 12.43 4.05 -5.46
CA ARG A 149 13.36 4.13 -4.33
C ARG A 149 13.49 2.81 -3.56
N THR A 150 12.45 1.98 -3.60
CA THR A 150 12.35 0.76 -2.77
C THR A 150 12.22 -0.52 -3.58
N TYR A 151 11.77 -0.42 -4.84
CA TYR A 151 11.53 -1.56 -5.73
C TYR A 151 12.14 -1.34 -7.11
N ASN A 152 12.59 -2.43 -7.73
CA ASN A 152 12.71 -2.48 -9.18
C ASN A 152 11.31 -2.73 -9.78
N VAL A 153 10.68 -1.66 -10.28
CA VAL A 153 9.29 -1.69 -10.75
C VAL A 153 9.06 -2.60 -11.97
N SER A 154 10.11 -3.02 -12.68
CA SER A 154 10.03 -3.98 -13.80
C SER A 154 10.21 -5.45 -13.38
N VAL A 155 10.62 -5.71 -12.14
CA VAL A 155 10.88 -7.04 -11.59
C VAL A 155 9.78 -7.44 -10.63
N CYS A 156 9.26 -8.65 -10.82
CA CYS A 156 8.26 -9.27 -9.98
C CYS A 156 8.97 -10.29 -9.09
N ALA A 157 9.01 -10.00 -7.79
CA ALA A 157 9.71 -10.80 -6.80
C ALA A 157 8.71 -11.32 -5.75
N LEU A 158 9.00 -12.48 -5.18
CA LEU A 158 8.31 -12.96 -3.99
C LEU A 158 8.74 -12.14 -2.77
N GLY A 159 7.81 -11.94 -1.83
CA GLY A 159 8.14 -11.40 -0.52
C GLY A 159 9.06 -12.33 0.25
N TRP A 160 9.87 -11.75 1.14
CA TRP A 160 10.75 -12.49 2.06
C TRP A 160 10.05 -12.85 3.39
N TYR A 161 8.77 -12.50 3.52
CA TYR A 161 7.98 -12.68 4.74
C TYR A 161 6.63 -13.32 4.40
N ASN A 162 6.18 -14.25 5.23
CA ASN A 162 4.83 -14.82 5.20
C ASN A 162 4.04 -14.14 6.32
N HIS A 163 3.16 -13.21 5.97
CA HIS A 163 2.36 -12.45 6.93
C HIS A 163 1.19 -13.27 7.48
N ARG A 164 0.70 -14.26 6.72
CA ARG A 164 -0.34 -15.19 7.18
C ARG A 164 0.07 -15.97 8.42
N GLU A 165 1.34 -16.36 8.50
CA GLU A 165 1.87 -17.18 9.59
C GLU A 165 2.93 -16.47 10.45
N GLU A 166 3.27 -15.22 10.13
CA GLU A 166 4.26 -14.37 10.81
C GLU A 166 5.64 -15.01 10.94
N TYR A 167 6.24 -15.37 9.80
CA TYR A 167 7.62 -15.87 9.75
C TYR A 167 8.37 -15.49 8.47
N LEU A 168 9.71 -15.47 8.58
CA LEU A 168 10.61 -15.24 7.45
C LEU A 168 10.64 -16.43 6.49
N ILE A 169 10.40 -16.19 5.21
CA ILE A 169 10.54 -17.21 4.18
C ILE A 169 12.03 -17.42 3.93
N GLY A 170 12.54 -18.59 4.31
CA GLY A 170 13.93 -18.98 4.03
C GLY A 170 14.11 -19.39 2.56
N GLY A 171 15.29 -19.10 2.00
CA GLY A 171 15.68 -19.50 0.65
C GLY A 171 16.21 -18.35 -0.20
N GLU A 172 16.53 -18.63 -1.46
CA GLU A 172 16.92 -17.62 -2.43
C GLU A 172 15.71 -16.78 -2.86
N GLU A 173 15.93 -15.48 -3.03
CA GLU A 173 14.93 -14.55 -3.55
C GLU A 173 14.53 -14.98 -4.97
N LYS A 174 13.25 -15.31 -5.15
CA LYS A 174 12.72 -15.68 -6.45
C LYS A 174 12.14 -14.46 -7.12
N SER A 175 12.67 -14.13 -8.29
CA SER A 175 12.19 -13.03 -9.10
C SER A 175 12.19 -13.36 -10.59
N VAL A 176 11.30 -12.70 -11.32
CA VAL A 176 11.21 -12.76 -12.78
C VAL A 176 10.94 -11.36 -13.33
N PRO A 177 11.29 -11.06 -14.61
CA PRO A 177 10.73 -9.91 -15.29
C PRO A 177 9.21 -9.97 -15.26
N CYS A 178 8.55 -8.89 -14.84
CA CYS A 178 7.08 -8.87 -14.71
C CYS A 178 6.35 -9.20 -16.02
N GLU A 179 6.98 -8.95 -17.17
CA GLU A 179 6.44 -9.29 -18.49
C GLU A 179 6.10 -10.78 -18.63
N GLN A 180 6.89 -11.66 -17.99
CA GLN A 180 6.64 -13.11 -18.03
C GLN A 180 5.35 -13.51 -17.30
N LEU A 181 4.82 -12.65 -16.44
CA LEU A 181 3.62 -12.89 -15.65
C LEU A 181 2.36 -12.26 -16.25
N GLN A 182 2.47 -11.48 -17.33
CA GLN A 182 1.33 -10.77 -17.95
C GLN A 182 0.29 -11.69 -18.59
N GLN A 183 0.64 -12.97 -18.83
CA GLN A 183 -0.29 -13.98 -19.33
C GLN A 183 -1.04 -14.71 -18.20
N VAL A 184 -0.55 -14.60 -16.97
CA VAL A 184 -1.08 -15.30 -15.79
C VAL A 184 -1.89 -14.36 -14.91
N PHE A 185 -1.40 -13.12 -14.73
CA PHE A 185 -2.03 -12.12 -13.87
C PHE A 185 -2.36 -10.85 -14.64
N PRO A 186 -3.43 -10.13 -14.26
CA PRO A 186 -3.72 -8.83 -14.85
C PRO A 186 -2.65 -7.79 -14.49
N PHE A 187 -2.20 -7.01 -15.46
CA PHE A 187 -1.24 -5.91 -15.27
C PHE A 187 -1.77 -4.59 -15.82
N VAL A 188 -1.42 -3.50 -15.13
CA VAL A 188 -1.74 -2.15 -15.54
C VAL A 188 -0.86 -1.72 -16.71
N ARG A 189 -1.51 -1.34 -17.81
CA ARG A 189 -0.92 -0.62 -18.94
C ARG A 189 -1.22 0.87 -18.82
N ARG A 190 -0.24 1.70 -19.14
CA ARG A 190 -0.31 3.16 -18.99
C ARG A 190 -0.16 3.85 -20.32
N GLN A 191 -1.00 4.84 -20.56
CA GLN A 191 -0.89 5.73 -21.72
C GLN A 191 -1.13 7.17 -21.27
N ALA A 192 -0.29 8.09 -21.73
CA ALA A 192 -0.50 9.51 -21.47
C ALA A 192 -1.89 9.94 -21.96
N ALA A 193 -2.61 10.68 -21.11
CA ALA A 193 -3.92 11.22 -21.48
C ALA A 193 -3.78 12.21 -22.65
N VAL A 194 -4.66 12.09 -23.64
CA VAL A 194 -4.69 12.98 -24.81
C VAL A 194 -5.29 14.33 -24.39
N GLY A 195 -4.73 15.45 -24.86
CA GLY A 195 -5.37 16.78 -24.71
C GLY A 195 -4.65 17.82 -23.82
N GLY A 196 -3.35 17.69 -23.57
CA GLY A 196 -2.52 18.80 -23.04
C GLY A 196 -2.68 19.16 -21.56
N HIS A 197 -3.65 18.59 -20.84
CA HIS A 197 -3.87 18.85 -19.42
C HIS A 197 -3.06 17.95 -18.46
N GLY A 198 -2.25 17.04 -18.99
CA GLY A 198 -1.54 16.04 -18.20
C GLY A 198 -2.49 15.00 -17.59
N GLY A 199 -1.98 13.78 -17.36
CA GLY A 199 -2.76 12.69 -16.80
C GLY A 199 -2.36 11.34 -17.36
N CYS A 200 -2.81 10.28 -16.69
CA CYS A 200 -2.48 8.92 -17.06
C CYS A 200 -3.73 8.05 -17.20
N ASN A 201 -3.96 7.51 -18.39
CA ASN A 201 -4.94 6.46 -18.60
C ASN A 201 -4.30 5.13 -18.20
N GLU A 202 -4.86 4.49 -17.18
CA GLU A 202 -4.43 3.19 -16.70
C GLU A 202 -5.50 2.15 -17.05
N SER A 203 -5.11 1.07 -17.73
CA SER A 203 -5.98 -0.06 -18.06
C SER A 203 -5.41 -1.33 -17.46
N LEU A 204 -6.21 -2.04 -16.66
CA LEU A 204 -5.86 -3.36 -16.15
C LEU A 204 -6.11 -4.40 -17.25
N VAL A 205 -5.06 -5.09 -17.70
CA VAL A 205 -5.10 -5.95 -18.88
C VAL A 205 -4.65 -7.37 -18.54
N LEU A 206 -5.40 -8.37 -19.01
CA LEU A 206 -5.01 -9.78 -18.98
C LEU A 206 -5.26 -10.39 -20.37
N ASN A 207 -4.24 -11.01 -20.96
CA ASN A 207 -4.33 -11.67 -22.28
C ASN A 207 -4.94 -10.77 -23.37
N GLY A 208 -4.61 -9.47 -23.35
CA GLY A 208 -5.11 -8.48 -24.30
C GLY A 208 -6.49 -7.90 -23.99
N ASN A 209 -7.23 -8.46 -23.03
CA ASN A 209 -8.53 -7.96 -22.61
C ASN A 209 -8.38 -6.90 -21.52
N VAL A 210 -9.07 -5.77 -21.67
CA VAL A 210 -9.17 -4.74 -20.63
C VAL A 210 -10.24 -5.15 -19.63
N LEU A 211 -9.85 -5.37 -18.38
CA LEU A 211 -10.73 -5.77 -17.29
C LEU A 211 -11.31 -4.57 -16.53
N ALA A 212 -10.52 -3.52 -16.38
CA ALA A 212 -10.88 -2.26 -15.73
C ALA A 212 -10.01 -1.13 -16.29
N TRP A 213 -10.46 0.11 -16.16
CA TRP A 213 -9.68 1.28 -16.55
C TRP A 213 -9.99 2.48 -15.65
N VAL A 214 -9.05 3.41 -15.56
CA VAL A 214 -9.19 4.68 -14.85
C VAL A 214 -8.38 5.77 -15.55
N VAL A 215 -8.87 7.01 -15.49
CA VAL A 215 -8.12 8.19 -15.94
C VAL A 215 -7.70 8.99 -14.71
N LEU A 216 -6.40 9.06 -14.48
CA LEU A 216 -5.79 9.78 -13.36
C LEU A 216 -5.38 11.18 -13.83
N SER A 217 -6.15 12.19 -13.46
CA SER A 217 -5.87 13.60 -13.79
C SER A 217 -4.69 14.14 -12.97
N GLY A 218 -3.81 14.92 -13.59
CA GLY A 218 -2.70 15.57 -12.89
C GLY A 218 -1.60 14.63 -12.37
N VAL A 219 -1.64 13.34 -12.77
CA VAL A 219 -0.62 12.34 -12.48
C VAL A 219 0.19 12.06 -13.74
N GLN A 220 1.51 11.97 -13.60
CA GLN A 220 2.41 11.62 -14.70
C GLN A 220 2.37 10.11 -14.98
N CYS A 221 2.29 9.73 -16.26
CA CYS A 221 2.72 8.41 -16.72
C CYS A 221 4.25 8.36 -16.81
#